data_AF-A0A7C3MJK0-F1
#
_entry.id   AF-A0A7C3MJK0-F1
#
_cell.length_a   1.000
_cell.length_b   1.000
_cell.length_c   1.000
_cell.angle_alpha   90.00
_cell.angle_beta   90.00
_cell.angle_gamma   90.00
#
_symmetry.space_group_name_H-M   'P 1'
#
loop_
_entity.id
_entity.type
_entity.pdbx_description
1 polymer ?
#
loop_
_entity_poly.entity_id
_entity_poly.type
_entity_poly.pdbx_seq_one_letter_code
_entity_poly.pdbx_strand_id
1 'polypeptide(L)' 'MKIFRWQYNLFILPALLVMVIFFVYPILLTLYFSFLDYSIIRHTNKFIGLAIYIKILKVIFLFKLLIILLYGL' A
#
# COMPACT_ATOMS: atom_id res chain seq x y z
N MET A 1 -41.13 -12.34 -8.41
CA MET A 1 -39.93 -11.90 -9.17
C MET A 1 -38.74 -11.56 -8.23
N LYS A 2 -38.12 -12.56 -7.56
CA LYS A 2 -36.90 -12.35 -6.73
C LYS A 2 -35.67 -13.16 -7.19
N ILE A 3 -35.87 -14.18 -8.05
CA ILE A 3 -34.82 -15.08 -8.54
C ILE A 3 -33.80 -14.39 -9.46
N PHE A 4 -34.21 -13.34 -10.20
CA PHE A 4 -33.38 -12.71 -11.22
C PHE A 4 -32.23 -11.84 -10.67
N ARG A 5 -32.28 -11.42 -9.40
CA ARG A 5 -31.26 -10.56 -8.77
C ARG A 5 -29.99 -11.30 -8.33
N TRP A 6 -29.99 -12.62 -8.26
CA TRP A 6 -28.77 -13.34 -7.84
C TRP A 6 -27.84 -13.65 -9.01
N GLN A 7 -28.38 -13.71 -10.23
CA GLN A 7 -27.62 -14.00 -11.46
C GLN A 7 -26.59 -12.91 -11.78
N TYR A 8 -26.96 -11.63 -11.62
CA TYR A 8 -26.04 -10.52 -11.90
C TYR A 8 -24.86 -10.49 -10.91
N ASN A 9 -25.13 -10.73 -9.63
CA ASN A 9 -24.09 -10.74 -8.59
C ASN A 9 -23.08 -11.86 -8.84
N LEU A 10 -23.56 -13.06 -9.19
CA LEU A 10 -22.70 -14.21 -9.48
C LEU A 10 -21.87 -14.00 -10.75
N PHE A 11 -22.39 -13.27 -11.75
CA PHE A 11 -21.66 -12.93 -12.97
C PHE A 11 -20.52 -11.92 -12.71
N ILE A 12 -20.74 -10.97 -11.81
CA ILE A 12 -19.76 -9.91 -11.49
C ILE A 12 -18.74 -10.35 -10.44
N LEU A 13 -19.09 -11.34 -9.60
CA LEU A 13 -18.25 -11.88 -8.54
C LEU A 13 -16.82 -12.24 -8.97
N PRO A 14 -16.60 -13.00 -10.08
CA PRO A 14 -15.23 -13.36 -10.48
C PRO A 14 -14.39 -12.14 -10.87
N ALA A 15 -14.98 -11.13 -11.53
CA ALA A 15 -14.27 -9.90 -11.86
C ALA A 15 -13.89 -9.11 -10.59
N LEU A 16 -14.81 -9.02 -9.62
CA LEU A 16 -14.54 -8.40 -8.32
C LEU A 16 -13.45 -9.15 -7.55
N LEU A 17 -13.48 -10.48 -7.53
CA LEU A 17 -12.46 -11.29 -6.86
C LEU A 17 -11.08 -11.06 -7.46
N VAL A 18 -10.97 -11.06 -8.79
CA VAL A 18 -9.71 -10.74 -9.48
C VAL A 18 -9.25 -9.32 -9.10
N MET A 19 -10.15 -8.34 -9.12
CA MET A 19 -9.80 -6.98 -8.73
C MET A 19 -9.29 -6.91 -7.28
N VAL A 20 -9.94 -7.58 -6.32
CA VAL A 20 -9.50 -7.63 -4.93
C VAL A 20 -8.13 -8.31 -4.79
N ILE A 21 -7.91 -9.43 -5.46
CA ILE A 21 -6.64 -10.18 -5.39
C ILE A 21 -5.50 -9.38 -6.01
N PHE A 22 -5.72 -8.65 -7.10
CA PHE A 22 -4.65 -7.95 -7.79
C PHE A 22 -4.47 -6.49 -7.40
N PHE A 23 -5.47 -5.84 -6.80
CA PHE A 23 -5.35 -4.47 -6.29
C PHE A 23 -5.28 -4.43 -4.76
N VAL A 24 -6.24 -5.01 -4.07
CA VAL A 24 -6.36 -4.85 -2.61
C VAL A 24 -5.25 -5.62 -1.89
N TYR A 25 -4.97 -6.86 -2.30
CA TYR A 25 -3.90 -7.65 -1.69
C TYR A 25 -2.52 -6.96 -1.74
N PRO A 26 -1.99 -6.48 -2.89
CA PRO A 26 -0.69 -5.81 -2.91
C PRO A 26 -0.69 -4.50 -2.13
N ILE A 27 -1.82 -3.77 -2.06
CA ILE A 27 -1.93 -2.57 -1.23
C ILE A 27 -1.81 -2.93 0.26
N LEU A 28 -2.51 -3.97 0.72
CA LEU A 28 -2.41 -4.43 2.10
C LEU A 28 -1.02 -4.97 2.43
N LEU A 29 -0.38 -5.67 1.49
CA LEU A 29 0.98 -6.19 1.64
C LEU A 29 2.00 -5.05 1.76
N THR A 30 1.89 -4.02 0.93
CA THR A 30 2.78 -2.84 1.01
C THR A 30 2.56 -2.04 2.29
N LEU A 31 1.30 -1.88 2.73
CA LEU A 31 0.96 -1.33 4.05
C LEU A 31 1.58 -2.14 5.19
N TYR A 32 1.51 -3.47 5.13
CA TYR A 32 2.15 -4.32 6.13
C TYR A 32 3.67 -4.11 6.15
N PHE A 33 4.32 -4.13 4.99
CA PHE A 33 5.76 -3.89 4.87
C PHE A 33 6.18 -2.49 5.30
N SER A 34 5.33 -1.47 5.20
CA SER A 34 5.70 -0.11 5.61
C SER A 34 5.83 0.06 7.13
N PHE A 35 5.27 -0.85 7.92
CA PHE A 35 5.46 -0.90 9.38
C PHE A 35 6.64 -1.79 9.81
N LEU A 36 7.25 -2.50 8.86
CA LEU A 36 8.40 -3.35 9.09
C LEU A 36 9.68 -2.61 8.69
N ASP A 37 10.75 -2.84 9.43
CA ASP A 37 12.10 -2.55 8.96
C ASP A 37 12.56 -3.66 8.03
N TYR A 38 11.84 -3.76 6.93
CA TYR A 38 12.02 -4.78 5.91
C TYR A 38 13.23 -4.42 5.06
N SER A 39 14.30 -5.20 5.19
CA SER A 39 15.48 -5.10 4.32
C SER A 39 15.83 -6.46 3.78
N ILE A 40 15.70 -6.61 2.46
CA ILE A 40 16.10 -7.84 1.75
C ILE A 40 17.60 -8.08 1.92
N ILE A 41 18.39 -7.00 1.92
CA ILE A 41 19.86 -7.04 1.99
C ILE A 41 20.35 -7.37 3.40
N ARG A 42 19.67 -6.83 4.43
CA ARG A 42 20.06 -7.06 5.84
C ARG A 42 19.29 -8.21 6.50
N HIS A 43 18.40 -8.88 5.75
CA HIS A 43 17.49 -9.92 6.24
C HIS A 43 16.74 -9.51 7.52
N THR A 44 16.34 -8.24 7.62
CA THR A 44 15.61 -7.72 8.78
C THR A 44 14.11 -7.76 8.51
N ASN A 45 13.34 -8.38 9.42
CA ASN A 45 11.87 -8.42 9.41
C ASN A 45 11.29 -7.91 10.74
N LYS A 46 11.92 -6.89 11.35
CA LYS A 46 11.47 -6.38 12.65
C LYS A 46 10.27 -5.46 12.46
N PHE A 47 9.20 -5.68 13.21
CA PHE A 47 8.07 -4.75 13.23
C PHE A 47 8.46 -3.54 14.08
N ILE A 48 8.53 -2.37 13.43
CA ILE A 48 8.98 -1.11 14.05
C ILE A 48 7.82 -0.11 14.14
N GLY A 49 6.68 -0.41 13.50
CA GLY A 49 5.50 0.45 13.52
C GLY A 49 5.80 1.79 12.88
N LEU A 50 5.49 2.89 13.58
CA LEU A 50 5.62 4.24 13.03
C LEU A 50 7.01 4.88 13.16
N ALA A 51 7.97 4.22 13.81
CA ALA A 51 9.28 4.84 14.06
C ALA A 51 10.06 5.12 12.76
N ILE A 52 9.81 4.34 11.70
CA ILE A 52 10.37 4.58 10.35
C ILE A 52 9.90 5.91 9.78
N TYR A 53 8.63 6.26 9.94
CA TYR A 53 8.09 7.53 9.44
C TYR A 53 8.68 8.74 10.18
N ILE A 54 8.84 8.64 11.51
CA ILE A 54 9.50 9.69 12.31
C ILE A 54 10.96 9.87 11.86
N LYS A 55 11.65 8.77 11.52
CA LYS A 55 13.02 8.82 10.99
C LYS A 55 13.07 9.52 9.63
N ILE A 56 12.16 9.18 8.71
CA ILE A 56 12.08 9.79 7.37
C ILE A 56 11.77 11.29 7.46
N LEU A 57 10.85 11.69 8.34
CA LEU A 57 10.50 13.10 8.55
C LEU A 57 11.66 13.95 9.10
N LYS A 58 12.67 13.36 9.75
CA LYS A 58 13.85 14.11 10.22
C LYS A 58 14.89 14.33 9.12
N VAL A 59 14.70 13.76 7.94
CA VAL A 59 15.68 13.84 6.84
C VAL A 59 15.50 15.17 6.11
N ILE A 60 16.46 16.10 6.32
CA ILE A 60 16.54 17.41 5.64
C ILE A 60 16.38 17.28 4.11
N PHE A 61 16.89 16.20 3.53
CA PHE A 61 16.85 15.94 2.10
C PHE A 61 15.42 15.75 1.58
N LEU A 62 14.52 15.13 2.35
CA LEU A 62 13.13 14.91 1.94
C LEU A 62 12.42 16.26 1.76
N PHE A 63 12.59 17.19 2.71
CA PHE A 63 12.01 18.53 2.59
C PHE A 63 12.62 19.32 1.44
N LYS A 64 13.94 19.19 1.22
CA LYS A 64 14.60 19.83 0.09
C LYS A 64 14.06 19.33 -1.25
N LEU A 65 13.86 18.01 -1.39
CA LEU A 65 13.27 17.39 -2.58
C LEU A 65 11.82 17.84 -2.79
N LEU A 66 11.04 17.95 -1.72
CA LEU A 66 9.65 18.37 -1.77
C LEU A 66 9.53 19.85 -2.20
N ILE A 67 10.42 20.71 -1.72
CA ILE A 67 10.53 22.10 -2.16
C ILE A 67 10.89 22.15 -3.65
N ILE A 68 11.89 21.40 -4.11
CA ILE A 68 12.27 21.35 -5.54
C ILE A 68 11.07 20.91 -6.40
N LEU A 69 10.34 19.88 -6.01
CA LEU A 69 9.15 19.40 -6.74
C LEU A 69 8.01 20.42 -6.77
N LEU A 70 7.83 21.19 -5.69
CA LEU A 70 6.77 22.20 -5.62
C LEU A 70 7.13 23.50 -6.36
N TYR A 71 8.41 23.88 -6.37
CA TYR A 71 8.86 25.15 -6.94
C TYR A 71 9.54 25.02 -8.31
N GLY A 72 9.78 23.80 -8.80
CA GLY A 72 10.32 23.54 -10.15
C GLY A 72 11.73 24.10 -10.40
N LEU A 73 12.51 24.28 -9.33
CA LEU A 73 13.88 24.84 -9.33
C LEU A 73 14.96 23.78 -9.49
#